data_AF-A0A957NIZ2-F1
#
_entry.id   AF-A0A957NIZ2-F1
#
_cell.length_a   1.000
_cell.length_b   1.000
_cell.length_c   1.000
_cell.angle_alpha   90.00
_cell.angle_beta   90.00
_cell.angle_gamma   90.00
#
_symmetry.space_group_name_H-M   'P 1'
#
loop_
_entity.id
_entity.type
_entity.pdbx_description
1 polymer ?
#
loop_
_entity_poly.entity_id
_entity_poly.type
_entity_poly.pdbx_seq_one_letter_code
_entity_poly.pdbx_strand_id
1 'polypeptide(L)'
;WAEWCGPCKMIAPVLEEIAKDVGDDLVIGKLDIDENGDTAMAFGVMSIPTLLLFKDGEPVERIVGYQPKPQLMARLQKHIGEGAKAA
;
A
#
# COMPACT_ATOMS: atom_id res chain seq x y z
N TRP A 1 5.32 3.61 7.27
CA TRP A 1 6.62 2.89 7.19
C TRP A 1 7.56 3.52 8.19
N ALA A 2 8.78 3.02 8.35
CA ALA A 2 9.84 3.69 9.11
C ALA A 2 11.21 3.23 8.61
N GLU A 3 12.25 4.03 8.82
CA GLU A 3 13.63 3.72 8.38
C GLU A 3 14.23 2.47 9.05
N TRP A 4 13.78 2.14 10.24
CA TRP A 4 14.23 0.95 10.98
C TRP A 4 13.40 -0.31 10.67
N CYS A 5 12.34 -0.20 9.86
CA CYS A 5 11.44 -1.30 9.56
C CYS A 5 11.94 -2.17 8.39
N GLY A 6 12.58 -3.30 8.71
CA GLY A 6 13.04 -4.28 7.73
C GLY A 6 11.95 -4.73 6.74
N PRO A 7 10.77 -5.19 7.21
CA PRO A 7 9.66 -5.56 6.32
C PRO A 7 9.14 -4.42 5.44
N CYS A 8 9.24 -3.17 5.87
CA CYS A 8 8.88 -2.00 5.07
C CYS A 8 9.87 -1.79 3.91
N LYS A 9 11.17 -2.02 4.15
CA LYS A 9 12.18 -1.98 3.09
C LYS A 9 11.99 -3.10 2.07
N MET A 10 11.58 -4.28 2.53
CA MET A 10 11.31 -5.43 1.65
C MET A 10 10.09 -5.22 0.73
N ILE A 11 9.03 -4.56 1.22
CA ILE A 11 7.82 -4.34 0.41
C ILE A 11 7.96 -3.17 -0.58
N ALA A 12 8.86 -2.22 -0.34
CA ALA A 12 9.06 -1.05 -1.20
C ALA A 12 9.26 -1.39 -2.70
N PRO A 13 10.22 -2.27 -3.08
CA PRO A 13 10.39 -2.62 -4.50
C PRO A 13 9.17 -3.36 -5.07
N VAL A 14 8.46 -4.14 -4.26
CA VAL A 14 7.22 -4.83 -4.67
C VAL A 14 6.13 -3.81 -5.03
N LEU A 15 5.99 -2.76 -4.22
CA LEU A 15 5.04 -1.68 -4.48
C LEU A 15 5.44 -0.89 -5.73
N GLU A 16 6.71 -0.57 -5.92
CA GLU A 16 7.20 0.12 -7.13
C GLU A 16 6.91 -0.69 -8.40
N GLU A 17 7.08 -2.01 -8.38
CA GLU A 17 6.71 -2.87 -9.49
C GLU A 17 5.20 -2.85 -9.76
N ILE A 18 4.37 -2.92 -8.72
CA ILE A 18 2.91 -2.85 -8.86
C ILE A 18 2.49 -1.51 -9.46
N ALA A 19 3.08 -0.39 -9.02
CA ALA A 19 2.79 0.93 -9.56
C ALA A 19 3.11 1.00 -11.06
N LYS A 20 4.20 0.36 -11.51
CA LYS A 20 4.55 0.29 -12.93
C LYS A 20 3.55 -0.52 -13.75
N ASP A 21 3.08 -1.64 -13.22
CA ASP A 21 2.13 -2.51 -13.91
C ASP A 21 0.73 -1.88 -14.00
N VAL A 22 0.30 -1.21 -12.92
CA VAL A 22 -1.04 -0.60 -12.82
C VAL A 22 -1.08 0.78 -13.47
N GLY A 23 0.06 1.47 -13.56
CA GLY A 23 0.16 2.79 -14.18
C GLY A 23 -0.68 3.84 -13.43
N ASP A 24 -1.37 4.68 -14.19
CA ASP A 24 -2.09 5.85 -13.66
C ASP A 24 -3.30 5.49 -12.77
N ASP A 25 -3.73 4.22 -12.79
CA ASP A 25 -4.84 3.73 -11.95
C ASP A 25 -4.43 3.54 -10.47
N LEU A 26 -3.14 3.67 -10.12
CA LEU A 26 -2.66 3.52 -8.75
C LEU A 26 -1.49 4.46 -8.43
N VAL A 27 -1.71 5.33 -7.43
CA VAL A 27 -0.65 6.14 -6.83
C VAL A 27 -0.21 5.52 -5.51
N ILE A 28 1.11 5.37 -5.33
CA ILE A 28 1.69 4.84 -4.09
C ILE A 28 2.29 5.98 -3.27
N GLY A 29 1.68 6.25 -2.12
CA GLY A 29 2.20 7.16 -1.11
C GLY A 29 2.94 6.43 0.02
N LYS A 30 3.92 7.09 0.61
CA LYS A 30 4.62 6.63 1.82
C LYS A 30 4.43 7.66 2.94
N LEU A 31 3.99 7.20 4.11
CA LEU A 31 3.89 8.01 5.33
C LEU A 31 4.83 7.42 6.40
N ASP A 32 5.81 8.21 6.82
CA ASP A 32 6.71 7.82 7.92
C ASP A 32 5.98 7.99 9.26
N ILE A 33 5.92 6.94 10.07
CA ILE A 33 5.19 6.96 11.34
C ILE A 33 5.94 7.71 12.45
N ASP A 34 7.26 7.83 12.35
CA ASP A 34 8.06 8.57 13.33
C ASP A 34 7.81 10.08 13.20
N GLU A 35 7.55 10.55 11.98
CA GLU A 35 7.21 11.95 11.69
C GLU A 35 5.70 12.25 11.77
N ASN A 36 4.85 11.25 11.55
CA ASN A 36 3.40 11.43 11.40
C ASN A 36 2.59 10.54 12.37
N GLY A 37 3.00 10.52 13.65
CA GLY A 37 2.41 9.67 14.69
C GLY A 37 0.89 9.86 14.85
N ASP A 38 0.40 11.09 14.89
CA ASP A 38 -1.04 11.37 15.07
C ASP A 38 -1.87 10.83 13.90
N THR A 39 -1.41 11.01 12.67
CA THR A 39 -2.05 10.46 11.47
C THR A 39 -2.06 8.94 11.51
N ALA A 40 -0.94 8.32 11.88
CA ALA A 40 -0.85 6.87 12.02
C ALA A 40 -1.85 6.34 13.08
N MET A 41 -1.97 7.01 14.22
CA MET A 41 -2.96 6.68 15.25
C MET A 41 -4.40 6.87 14.78
N ALA A 42 -4.70 7.97 14.07
CA ALA A 42 -6.03 8.26 13.55
C ALA A 42 -6.55 7.16 12.59
N PHE A 43 -5.64 6.55 11.81
CA PHE A 43 -5.95 5.40 10.94
C PHE A 43 -5.74 4.03 11.62
N GLY A 44 -5.49 4.01 12.94
CA GLY A 44 -5.32 2.80 13.73
C GLY A 44 -4.13 1.95 13.28
N VAL A 45 -3.02 2.56 12.87
CA VAL A 45 -1.79 1.85 12.47
C VAL A 45 -1.05 1.40 13.72
N MET A 46 -1.23 0.13 14.10
CA MET A 46 -0.60 -0.48 15.28
C MET A 46 0.71 -1.24 14.96
N SER A 47 0.96 -1.53 13.68
CA SER A 47 2.13 -2.27 13.22
C SER A 47 2.48 -1.84 11.79
N ILE A 48 3.76 -1.91 11.44
CA ILE A 48 4.24 -1.57 10.09
C ILE A 48 4.94 -2.76 9.42
N PRO A 49 4.85 -2.88 8.07
CA PRO A 49 4.07 -2.03 7.18
C PRO A 49 2.55 -2.26 7.34
N THR A 50 1.78 -1.19 7.25
CA THR A 50 0.33 -1.23 7.02
C THR A 50 0.09 -0.46 5.73
N LEU A 51 -0.60 -1.09 4.79
CA LEU A 51 -1.03 -0.49 3.53
C LEU A 51 -2.52 -0.19 3.64
N LEU A 52 -2.91 1.03 3.31
CA LEU A 52 -4.29 1.48 3.24
C LEU A 52 -4.54 1.90 1.79
N LEU A 53 -5.53 1.27 1.15
CA LEU A 53 -5.97 1.69 -0.17
C LEU A 53 -7.10 2.70 -0.01
N PHE A 54 -6.95 3.86 -0.64
CA PHE A 54 -7.97 4.88 -0.69
C PHE A 54 -8.62 4.90 -2.08
N LYS A 55 -9.94 5.07 -2.12
CA LYS A 55 -10.70 5.31 -3.34
C LYS A 55 -11.78 6.33 -3.03
N ASP A 56 -11.89 7.36 -3.87
CA ASP A 56 -12.83 8.47 -3.68
C ASP A 56 -12.74 9.14 -2.30
N GLY A 57 -11.53 9.21 -1.74
CA GLY A 57 -11.25 9.81 -0.43
C GLY A 57 -11.44 8.89 0.78
N GLU A 58 -11.97 7.67 0.58
CA GLU A 58 -12.29 6.74 1.66
C GLU A 58 -11.37 5.51 1.66
N PRO A 59 -11.01 4.95 2.83
CA PRO A 59 -10.23 3.72 2.93
C PRO A 59 -11.09 2.50 2.56
N VAL A 60 -10.71 1.77 1.51
CA VAL A 60 -11.49 0.63 0.97
C VAL A 60 -10.84 -0.74 1.16
N GLU A 61 -9.56 -0.80 1.50
CA GLU A 61 -8.85 -2.06 1.79
C GLU A 61 -7.70 -1.78 2.77
N ARG A 62 -7.43 -2.75 3.64
CA ARG A 62 -6.36 -2.68 4.64
C ARG A 62 -5.54 -3.96 4.62
N ILE A 63 -4.24 -3.81 4.45
CA ILE A 63 -3.29 -4.92 4.45
C ILE A 63 -2.24 -4.65 5.52
N VAL A 64 -2.08 -5.60 6.45
CA VAL A 64 -1.11 -5.50 7.54
C VAL A 64 0.01 -6.52 7.31
N GLY A 65 1.24 -6.05 7.41
CA GLY A 65 2.44 -6.85 7.20
C GLY A 65 2.89 -6.93 5.74
N TYR A 66 3.99 -7.63 5.53
CA TYR A 66 4.53 -7.89 4.20
C TYR A 66 3.68 -8.92 3.45
N GLN A 67 3.42 -8.67 2.17
CA GLN A 67 2.86 -9.64 1.23
C GLN A 67 3.59 -9.56 -0.12
N PRO A 68 3.78 -10.68 -0.83
CA PRO A 68 4.37 -10.69 -2.16
C PRO A 68 3.41 -10.12 -3.22
N LYS A 69 3.97 -9.70 -4.35
CA LYS A 69 3.25 -9.06 -5.48
C LYS A 69 1.93 -9.74 -5.86
N PRO A 70 1.85 -11.08 -6.05
CA PRO A 70 0.61 -11.71 -6.50
C PRO A 70 -0.54 -11.56 -5.51
N GLN A 71 -0.24 -11.57 -4.21
CA GLN A 71 -1.25 -11.43 -3.16
C GLN A 71 -1.76 -9.98 -3.09
N LEU A 72 -0.86 -9.01 -3.21
CA LEU A 72 -1.23 -7.60 -3.28
C LEU A 72 -2.07 -7.31 -4.54
N MET A 73 -1.67 -7.80 -5.70
CA MET A 73 -2.43 -7.64 -6.95
C MET A 73 -3.85 -8.23 -6.84
N ALA A 74 -3.99 -9.43 -6.25
CA ALA A 74 -5.31 -10.04 -6.05
C ALA A 74 -6.22 -9.22 -5.11
N ARG A 75 -5.65 -8.43 -4.19
CA ARG A 75 -6.40 -7.49 -3.35
C ARG A 75 -6.79 -6.25 -4.16
N LEU A 76 -5.83 -5.64 -4.85
CA LEU A 76 -6.01 -4.41 -5.62
C LEU A 76 -7.01 -4.56 -6.77
N GLN A 77 -7.02 -5.71 -7.45
CA GLN A 77 -7.93 -6.03 -8.57
C GLN A 77 -9.42 -5.93 -8.22
N LYS A 78 -9.78 -5.91 -6.93
CA LYS A 78 -11.17 -5.69 -6.49
C LYS A 78 -11.59 -4.22 -6.56
N HIS A 79 -10.62 -3.30 -6.70
CA HIS A 79 -10.82 -1.87 -6.54
C HIS A 79 -10.38 -1.06 -7.78
N ILE A 80 -9.40 -1.55 -8.54
CA ILE A 80 -8.93 -0.96 -9.80
C ILE A 80 -9.76 -1.47 -10.99
N GLY A 81 -9.96 -0.62 -12.01
CA GLY A 81 -10.79 -0.93 -13.18
C GLY A 81 -10.21 -2.04 -14.06
N GLU A 82 -11.03 -2.58 -14.98
CA GLU A 82 -10.62 -3.67 -15.89
C GLU A 82 -9.42 -3.33 -16.80
N GLY A 83 -9.07 -2.04 -16.94
CA GLY A 83 -7.89 -1.57 -17.70
C GLY A 83 -6.54 -2.03 -17.11
N ALA A 84 -6.47 -2.32 -15.81
CA ALA A 84 -5.25 -2.75 -15.12
C ALA A 84 -5.06 -4.28 -15.08
N LYS A 85 -5.95 -5.07 -15.70
CA LYS A 85 -5.85 -6.54 -15.74
C LYS A 85 -4.89 -7.09 -16.80
N ALA A 86 -4.38 -6.24 -17.69
CA ALA A 86 -3.62 -6.68 -18.86
C ALA A 86 -2.38 -5.79 -19.09
N ALA A 87 -1.31 -6.08 -18.36
CA ALA A 87 0.06 -5.81 -18.78
C ALA A 87 0.88 -7.09 -18.54
#